data_AF-A0A318HD46-F1
#
_entry.id   AF-A0A318HD46-F1
#
_cell.length_a   1.000
_cell.length_b   1.000
_cell.length_c   1.000
_cell.angle_alpha   90.00
_cell.angle_beta   90.00
_cell.angle_gamma   90.00
#
_symmetry.space_group_name_H-M   'P 1'
#
loop_
_entity.id
_entity.type
_entity.pdbx_description
1 polymer ?
#
loop_
_entity_poly.entity_id
_entity_poly.type
_entity_poly.pdbx_seq_one_letter_code
_entity_poly.pdbx_strand_id
1 'polypeptide(L)'
;MIGRRAVAILVTIGAMVGGAIVWPTTSSPTASDGLAPTPPMGFNSWISTYCDESLDDAMIKGITDAIVDKGLRDAGYRYVNIDDCWALPDRNADGNLVPDPKRFPEGIKALADYVHGKGLKFGIYTSAGTKTCDPNGFPGALNYEVKDANLFASWGADFLRYDNCNSHGVDAQQRYRKMHDALNATGRPIVLSICDWGQKTPWQWANGVADLWRTGDDITDNWDSVLDNLNKNLPLAQHTGPGHWNDPDFLRVGNGGMTDTQYRSQFSLWSVMAAPLLIASDLRNASPETIATVTNADVIAVDQDPLGIGGREVSSSGGLHVIVKPLAGGDQAVALFNENDTDATIDTNLDKIGFDAGRYVVKDLWSKATHVATGGTLSASVPGYSTVLLRLSPVAQRPAGRWNLSHMVELRSSNGWGPFETDRSNGEQPTGDGRALTLRGVKFKNGLGVHSPSDIDYYLGGSCSTLTATVGIDDEVLGQGSVAFKVYADDKLVADSGLVFTATPAKSLAANISGADIVKLVVTQGGDTIEFDHGDWADPTIDCA
;
A
#
# COMPACT_ATOMS: atom_id res chain seq x y z
N MET A 1 -20.78 -83.40 26.63
CA MET A 1 -20.00 -83.54 25.39
C MET A 1 -20.75 -82.81 24.29
N ILE A 2 -20.41 -81.55 24.07
CA ILE A 2 -19.45 -81.03 23.08
C ILE A 2 -20.12 -80.79 21.72
N GLY A 3 -20.05 -79.53 21.30
CA GLY A 3 -19.89 -79.19 19.90
C GLY A 3 -20.92 -78.19 19.38
N ARG A 4 -20.57 -76.90 19.37
CA ARG A 4 -20.93 -76.04 18.24
C ARG A 4 -20.01 -74.84 18.13
N ARG A 5 -19.54 -74.66 16.90
CA ARG A 5 -18.60 -73.67 16.39
C ARG A 5 -19.21 -72.27 16.42
N ALA A 6 -18.41 -71.26 16.76
CA ALA A 6 -18.73 -69.86 16.50
C ALA A 6 -17.74 -69.33 15.44
N VAL A 7 -18.29 -68.80 14.36
CA VAL A 7 -17.57 -67.99 13.35
C VAL A 7 -17.64 -66.55 13.84
N ALA A 8 -16.49 -65.90 14.02
CA ALA A 8 -16.41 -64.48 14.35
C ALA A 8 -15.95 -63.69 13.11
N ILE A 9 -16.79 -62.73 12.73
CA ILE A 9 -16.61 -61.75 11.66
C ILE A 9 -15.63 -60.67 12.13
N LEU A 10 -14.56 -60.43 11.37
CA LEU A 10 -13.70 -59.26 11.56
C LEU A 10 -14.41 -58.02 11.02
N VAL A 11 -14.57 -57.00 11.87
CA VAL A 11 -14.98 -55.64 11.47
C VAL A 11 -13.71 -54.82 11.24
N THR A 12 -13.50 -54.40 10.00
CA THR A 12 -12.48 -53.42 9.60
C THR A 12 -12.98 -52.00 9.89
N ILE A 13 -12.28 -51.27 10.76
CA ILE A 13 -12.50 -49.84 10.98
C ILE A 13 -11.67 -49.08 9.93
N GLY A 14 -12.33 -48.42 8.99
CA GLY A 14 -11.71 -47.49 8.06
C GLY A 14 -11.46 -46.14 8.73
N ALA A 15 -10.20 -45.75 8.87
CA ALA A 15 -9.83 -44.39 9.25
C ALA A 15 -9.79 -43.53 7.97
N MET A 16 -10.65 -42.50 7.91
CA MET A 16 -10.54 -41.44 6.91
C MET A 16 -9.32 -40.57 7.24
N VAL A 17 -8.35 -40.55 6.34
CA VAL A 17 -7.22 -39.62 6.40
C VAL A 17 -7.70 -38.31 5.78
N GLY A 18 -8.06 -37.33 6.61
CA GLY A 18 -8.20 -35.94 6.17
C GLY A 18 -6.82 -35.38 5.92
N GLY A 19 -6.50 -35.06 4.66
CA GLY A 19 -5.26 -34.37 4.31
C GLY A 19 -5.28 -32.94 4.84
N ALA A 20 -4.50 -32.66 5.88
CA ALA A 20 -4.22 -31.30 6.29
C ALA A 20 -3.26 -30.67 5.26
N ILE A 21 -3.69 -29.58 4.62
CA ILE A 21 -2.81 -28.71 3.86
C ILE A 21 -1.90 -28.02 4.87
N VAL A 22 -0.63 -28.44 4.93
CA VAL A 22 0.39 -27.80 5.76
C VAL A 22 0.88 -26.57 5.00
N TRP A 23 0.58 -25.38 5.52
CA TRP A 23 1.16 -24.14 5.02
C TRP A 23 2.63 -24.13 5.43
N PRO A 24 3.59 -23.90 4.51
CA PRO A 24 4.99 -23.82 4.88
C PRO A 24 5.15 -22.65 5.86
N THR A 25 5.73 -22.92 7.03
CA THR A 25 6.20 -21.88 7.94
C THR A 25 7.28 -21.09 7.22
N THR A 26 7.00 -19.84 6.91
CA THR A 26 7.96 -18.91 6.31
C THR A 26 9.12 -18.73 7.28
N SER A 27 10.33 -19.07 6.84
CA SER A 27 11.55 -18.54 7.42
C SER A 27 11.47 -17.02 7.38
N SER A 28 11.80 -16.34 8.49
CA SER A 28 11.92 -14.88 8.51
C SER A 28 12.76 -14.41 7.32
N PRO A 29 12.29 -13.42 6.55
CA PRO A 29 13.04 -12.91 5.41
C PRO A 29 14.39 -12.42 5.91
N THR A 30 15.47 -12.85 5.27
CA THR A 30 16.74 -12.13 5.33
C THR A 30 16.43 -10.68 4.99
N ALA A 31 16.70 -9.78 5.92
CA ALA A 31 16.42 -8.36 5.75
C ALA A 31 16.98 -7.89 4.40
N SER A 32 16.15 -7.26 3.58
CA SER A 32 16.64 -6.28 2.63
C SER A 32 17.53 -5.30 3.40
N ASP A 33 18.44 -4.62 2.72
CA ASP A 33 19.20 -3.48 3.27
C ASP A 33 18.29 -2.31 3.76
N GLY A 34 16.96 -2.49 3.74
CA GLY A 34 15.94 -1.53 4.15
C GLY A 34 15.42 -0.70 2.99
N LEU A 35 15.93 -0.89 1.77
CA LEU A 35 15.45 -0.21 0.57
C LEU A 35 14.17 -0.85 0.03
N ALA A 36 13.34 0.00 -0.59
CA ALA A 36 12.05 -0.34 -1.20
C ALA A 36 11.18 -1.34 -0.38
N PRO A 37 10.86 -1.05 0.90
CA PRO A 37 10.04 -1.94 1.73
C PRO A 37 8.62 -2.14 1.18
N THR A 38 8.17 -1.20 0.35
CA THR A 38 6.98 -1.24 -0.52
C THR A 38 7.41 -0.88 -1.95
N PRO A 39 6.58 -1.17 -2.99
CA PRO A 39 6.92 -0.82 -4.36
C PRO A 39 7.27 0.67 -4.50
N PRO A 40 8.36 1.05 -5.18
CA PRO A 40 8.71 2.46 -5.37
C PRO A 40 7.62 3.25 -6.09
N MET A 41 7.28 4.43 -5.55
CA MET A 41 6.38 5.39 -6.18
C MET A 41 7.14 6.65 -6.58
N GLY A 42 6.92 7.16 -7.79
CA GLY A 42 7.65 8.34 -8.26
C GLY A 42 7.31 8.77 -9.68
N PHE A 43 8.27 9.45 -10.30
CA PHE A 43 8.24 9.93 -11.66
C PHE A 43 9.49 9.47 -12.42
N ASN A 44 9.36 9.21 -13.72
CA ASN A 44 10.47 9.02 -14.64
C ASN A 44 10.29 9.91 -15.88
N SER A 45 11.36 10.59 -16.31
CA SER A 45 11.30 11.57 -17.40
C SER A 45 11.13 10.99 -18.81
N TRP A 46 11.42 9.70 -19.02
CA TRP A 46 11.57 9.11 -20.37
C TRP A 46 10.39 9.38 -21.29
N ILE A 47 9.16 9.13 -20.87
CA ILE A 47 8.00 9.30 -21.77
C ILE A 47 7.64 10.77 -22.00
N SER A 48 7.92 11.64 -21.03
CA SER A 48 7.60 13.07 -21.12
C SER A 48 8.57 13.82 -22.04
N THR A 49 9.82 13.40 -22.12
CA THR A 49 10.87 14.13 -22.83
C THR A 49 11.55 13.32 -23.93
N TYR A 50 11.55 11.99 -23.80
CA TYR A 50 12.52 11.12 -24.46
C TYR A 50 13.91 11.76 -24.33
N CYS A 51 14.58 12.00 -25.46
CA CYS A 51 15.85 12.71 -25.55
C CYS A 51 15.74 14.07 -26.24
N ASP A 52 14.54 14.65 -26.32
CA ASP A 52 14.35 15.95 -26.97
C ASP A 52 14.96 17.10 -26.14
N GLU A 53 14.87 18.34 -26.64
CA GLU A 53 15.48 19.49 -25.98
C GLU A 53 14.82 19.91 -24.66
N SER A 54 13.65 19.37 -24.34
CA SER A 54 12.92 19.66 -23.10
C SER A 54 13.46 18.92 -21.88
N LEU A 55 14.29 17.87 -22.06
CA LEU A 55 15.01 17.24 -20.94
C LEU A 55 16.11 18.17 -20.42
N ASP A 56 15.78 19.00 -19.43
CA ASP A 56 16.71 19.90 -18.78
C ASP A 56 16.41 20.09 -17.28
N ASP A 57 17.29 20.84 -16.62
CA ASP A 57 17.19 21.18 -15.20
C ASP A 57 15.83 21.84 -14.85
N ALA A 58 15.31 22.71 -15.72
CA ALA A 58 14.05 23.40 -15.49
C ALA A 58 12.84 22.46 -15.56
N MET A 59 12.85 21.50 -16.50
CA MET A 59 11.84 20.46 -16.62
C MET A 59 11.78 19.60 -15.36
N ILE A 60 12.92 19.09 -14.89
CA ILE A 60 12.94 18.21 -13.70
C ILE A 60 12.57 18.98 -12.43
N LYS A 61 13.04 20.23 -12.26
CA LYS A 61 12.62 21.09 -11.15
C LYS A 61 11.11 21.38 -11.21
N GLY A 62 10.56 21.64 -12.39
CA GLY A 62 9.12 21.86 -12.59
C GLY A 62 8.26 20.64 -12.28
N ILE A 63 8.71 19.43 -12.63
CA ILE A 63 8.05 18.19 -12.22
C ILE A 63 8.14 17.98 -10.70
N THR A 64 9.31 18.25 -10.12
CA THR A 64 9.54 18.17 -8.67
C THR A 64 8.55 19.06 -7.91
N ASP A 65 8.39 20.31 -8.37
CA ASP A 65 7.42 21.24 -7.79
C ASP A 65 5.99 20.76 -8.00
N ALA A 66 5.64 20.25 -9.19
CA ALA A 66 4.30 19.70 -9.46
C ALA A 66 3.96 18.50 -8.55
N ILE A 67 4.92 17.62 -8.24
CA ILE A 67 4.71 16.50 -7.31
C ILE A 67 4.35 17.00 -5.91
N VAL A 68 4.98 18.08 -5.45
CA VAL A 68 4.69 18.68 -4.14
C VAL A 68 3.38 19.44 -4.18
N ASP A 69 3.24 20.38 -5.10
CA ASP A 69 2.12 21.34 -5.15
C ASP A 69 0.77 20.66 -5.43
N LYS A 70 0.79 19.52 -6.14
CA LYS A 70 -0.42 18.73 -6.45
C LYS A 70 -0.67 17.60 -5.45
N GLY A 71 0.11 17.52 -4.37
CA GLY A 71 -0.10 16.56 -3.27
C GLY A 71 0.37 15.13 -3.54
N LEU A 72 1.07 14.87 -4.64
CA LEU A 72 1.59 13.53 -4.98
C LEU A 72 2.67 13.09 -3.99
N ARG A 73 3.49 14.02 -3.49
CA ARG A 73 4.40 13.70 -2.38
C ARG A 73 3.59 13.15 -1.21
N ASP A 74 2.55 13.82 -0.76
CA ASP A 74 1.85 13.35 0.43
C ASP A 74 1.07 12.04 0.17
N ALA A 75 0.73 11.77 -1.10
CA ALA A 75 0.17 10.49 -1.55
C ALA A 75 1.18 9.32 -1.66
N GLY A 76 2.49 9.57 -1.58
CA GLY A 76 3.52 8.53 -1.54
C GLY A 76 4.58 8.60 -2.66
N TYR A 77 4.39 9.42 -3.68
CA TYR A 77 5.37 9.58 -4.76
C TYR A 77 6.64 10.29 -4.23
N ARG A 78 7.75 9.55 -4.13
CA ARG A 78 9.01 10.05 -3.55
C ARG A 78 10.12 10.24 -4.57
N TYR A 79 10.18 9.39 -5.60
CA TYR A 79 11.32 9.38 -6.52
C TYR A 79 11.08 10.32 -7.70
N VAL A 80 12.08 11.13 -8.04
CA VAL A 80 12.15 11.94 -9.27
C VAL A 80 13.33 11.45 -10.07
N ASN A 81 13.06 10.63 -11.08
CA ASN A 81 14.09 9.93 -11.85
C ASN A 81 14.31 10.64 -13.19
N ILE A 82 15.56 11.02 -13.45
CA ILE A 82 15.98 11.39 -14.81
C ILE A 82 16.37 10.13 -15.57
N ASP A 83 15.92 10.05 -16.81
CA ASP A 83 16.20 8.92 -17.70
C ASP A 83 17.37 9.22 -18.66
N ASP A 84 17.51 8.47 -19.76
CA ASP A 84 18.63 8.60 -20.72
C ASP A 84 18.85 10.06 -21.21
N CYS A 85 19.98 10.31 -21.88
CA CYS A 85 20.32 11.58 -22.53
C CYS A 85 20.64 12.77 -21.61
N TRP A 86 20.91 12.51 -20.32
CA TRP A 86 21.33 13.55 -19.36
C TRP A 86 22.83 13.92 -19.42
N ALA A 87 23.67 13.02 -19.94
CA ALA A 87 25.12 13.17 -19.99
C ALA A 87 25.61 13.66 -21.36
N LEU A 88 26.89 14.04 -21.47
CA LEU A 88 27.59 14.17 -22.74
C LEU A 88 27.88 12.78 -23.35
N PRO A 89 28.04 12.66 -24.69
CA PRO A 89 28.35 11.39 -25.37
C PRO A 89 29.69 10.76 -24.96
N ASP A 90 30.59 11.57 -24.40
CA ASP A 90 31.94 11.19 -24.01
C ASP A 90 32.19 11.45 -22.52
N ARG A 91 32.94 10.53 -21.90
CA ARG A 91 33.50 10.72 -20.56
C ARG A 91 34.61 11.77 -20.62
N ASN A 92 34.87 12.45 -19.50
CA ASN A 92 36.01 13.36 -19.41
C ASN A 92 37.36 12.61 -19.38
N ALA A 93 38.47 13.35 -19.32
CA ALA A 93 39.83 12.79 -19.29
C ALA A 93 40.08 11.83 -18.10
N ASP A 94 39.36 12.02 -16.99
CA ASP A 94 39.43 11.14 -15.82
C ASP A 94 38.53 9.90 -15.96
N GLY A 95 37.79 9.76 -17.07
CA GLY A 95 36.85 8.67 -17.31
C GLY A 95 35.52 8.80 -16.57
N ASN A 96 35.18 9.99 -16.06
CA ASN A 96 33.90 10.25 -15.39
C ASN A 96 32.81 10.62 -16.41
N LEU A 97 31.57 10.26 -16.10
CA LEU A 97 30.39 10.79 -16.78
C LEU A 97 30.31 12.31 -16.56
N VAL A 98 29.89 13.04 -17.58
CA VAL A 98 29.77 14.50 -17.54
C VAL A 98 28.32 14.86 -17.84
N PRO A 99 27.57 15.50 -16.91
CA PRO A 99 26.26 16.04 -17.23
C PRO A 99 26.34 17.02 -18.40
N ASP A 100 25.36 17.00 -19.31
CA ASP A 100 25.34 17.97 -20.41
C ASP A 100 25.20 19.40 -19.83
N PRO A 101 26.20 20.28 -19.99
CA PRO A 101 26.19 21.61 -19.39
C PRO A 101 25.14 22.55 -19.99
N LYS A 102 24.57 22.21 -21.17
CA LYS A 102 23.44 22.95 -21.73
C LYS A 102 22.15 22.58 -21.01
N ARG A 103 21.93 21.29 -20.72
CA ARG A 103 20.72 20.77 -20.05
C ARG A 103 20.78 20.97 -18.53
N PHE A 104 21.95 20.76 -17.94
CA PHE A 104 22.19 20.77 -16.50
C PHE A 104 23.37 21.69 -16.16
N PRO A 105 23.23 23.03 -16.33
CA PRO A 105 24.33 23.98 -16.14
C PRO A 105 24.89 24.01 -14.72
N GLU A 106 24.08 23.67 -13.71
CA GLU A 106 24.49 23.57 -12.30
C GLU A 106 24.98 22.15 -11.93
N GLY A 107 24.90 21.20 -12.87
CA GLY A 107 25.23 19.80 -12.69
C GLY A 107 24.18 18.99 -11.92
N ILE A 108 24.31 17.66 -11.97
CA ILE A 108 23.33 16.74 -11.38
C ILE A 108 23.26 16.83 -9.86
N LYS A 109 24.38 17.12 -9.17
CA LYS A 109 24.36 17.29 -7.72
C LYS A 109 23.43 18.43 -7.28
N ALA A 110 23.48 19.57 -7.96
CA ALA A 110 22.62 20.71 -7.61
C ALA A 110 21.14 20.38 -7.84
N LEU A 111 20.82 19.62 -8.90
CA LEU A 111 19.48 19.13 -9.17
C LEU A 111 19.01 18.14 -8.09
N ALA A 112 19.86 17.19 -7.69
CA ALA A 112 19.56 16.25 -6.61
C ALA A 112 19.33 16.97 -5.28
N ASP A 113 20.20 17.94 -4.93
CA ASP A 113 20.05 18.78 -3.74
C ASP A 113 18.71 19.54 -3.76
N TYR A 114 18.26 20.02 -4.94
CA TYR A 114 16.95 20.66 -5.10
C TYR A 114 15.80 19.69 -4.81
N VAL A 115 15.84 18.49 -5.39
CA VAL A 115 14.85 17.43 -5.17
C VAL A 115 14.79 17.04 -3.69
N HIS A 116 15.94 16.85 -3.04
CA HIS A 116 16.02 16.58 -1.59
C HIS A 116 15.45 17.71 -0.76
N GLY A 117 15.71 18.96 -1.13
CA GLY A 117 15.16 20.16 -0.47
C GLY A 117 13.61 20.22 -0.48
N LYS A 118 12.95 19.45 -1.35
CA LYS A 118 11.49 19.32 -1.44
C LYS A 118 10.93 18.11 -0.67
N GLY A 119 11.80 17.36 0.03
CA GLY A 119 11.45 16.12 0.73
C GLY A 119 11.24 14.93 -0.20
N LEU A 120 11.85 14.97 -1.39
CA LEU A 120 11.80 13.93 -2.41
C LEU A 120 13.18 13.25 -2.53
N LYS A 121 13.25 12.20 -3.34
CA LYS A 121 14.44 11.40 -3.63
C LYS A 121 14.79 11.52 -5.11
N PHE A 122 16.08 11.56 -5.43
CA PHE A 122 16.56 11.75 -6.80
C PHE A 122 17.00 10.42 -7.41
N GLY A 123 16.61 10.15 -8.66
CA GLY A 123 17.06 8.97 -9.40
C GLY A 123 17.78 9.34 -10.69
N ILE A 124 18.70 8.46 -11.09
CA ILE A 124 19.51 8.59 -12.30
C ILE A 124 19.45 7.31 -13.14
N TYR A 125 19.82 7.44 -14.41
CA TYR A 125 19.83 6.35 -15.38
C TYR A 125 21.22 6.09 -15.97
N THR A 126 21.55 4.83 -16.20
CA THR A 126 22.61 4.41 -17.12
C THR A 126 22.35 2.98 -17.61
N SER A 127 23.25 2.41 -18.41
CA SER A 127 23.12 1.04 -18.94
C SER A 127 24.23 0.12 -18.44
N ALA A 128 23.88 -1.14 -18.19
CA ALA A 128 24.78 -2.28 -18.01
C ALA A 128 25.41 -2.72 -19.34
N GLY A 129 25.91 -1.76 -20.09
CA GLY A 129 26.60 -1.93 -21.36
C GLY A 129 27.59 -0.80 -21.60
N THR A 130 28.23 -0.77 -22.76
CA THR A 130 29.21 0.29 -23.07
C THR A 130 28.56 1.63 -23.39
N LYS A 131 27.31 1.61 -23.84
CA LYS A 131 26.51 2.77 -24.21
C LYS A 131 25.06 2.58 -23.74
N THR A 132 24.36 3.68 -23.47
CA THR A 132 22.92 3.67 -23.21
C THR A 132 22.12 3.29 -24.45
N CYS A 133 20.80 3.20 -24.35
CA CYS A 133 19.95 2.73 -25.44
C CYS A 133 19.80 3.77 -26.56
N ASP A 134 19.88 5.05 -26.25
CA ASP A 134 19.74 6.09 -27.26
C ASP A 134 20.82 5.99 -28.36
N PRO A 135 20.45 6.12 -29.65
CA PRO A 135 21.40 6.02 -30.77
C PRO A 135 22.52 7.07 -30.76
N ASN A 136 22.37 8.20 -30.06
CA ASN A 136 23.46 9.17 -29.89
C ASN A 136 24.60 8.61 -29.04
N GLY A 137 24.37 7.52 -28.31
CA GLY A 137 25.39 6.71 -27.66
C GLY A 137 26.02 7.41 -26.47
N PHE A 138 25.25 7.66 -25.41
CA PHE A 138 25.80 8.14 -24.14
C PHE A 138 26.55 7.02 -23.41
N PRO A 139 27.61 7.29 -22.62
CA PRO A 139 28.40 6.25 -21.99
C PRO A 139 27.57 5.40 -21.02
N GLY A 140 27.61 4.08 -21.19
CA GLY A 140 27.10 3.13 -20.20
C GLY A 140 28.17 2.81 -19.15
N ALA A 141 27.81 2.04 -18.13
CA ALA A 141 28.66 1.78 -16.97
C ALA A 141 29.42 0.44 -17.03
N LEU A 142 29.31 -0.35 -18.10
CA LEU A 142 30.06 -1.61 -18.22
C LEU A 142 31.57 -1.34 -18.16
N ASN A 143 32.23 -1.95 -17.18
CA ASN A 143 33.63 -1.73 -16.79
C ASN A 143 33.95 -0.39 -16.11
N TYR A 144 32.94 0.41 -15.77
CA TYR A 144 33.05 1.67 -15.02
C TYR A 144 32.19 1.66 -13.73
N GLU A 145 31.65 0.51 -13.34
CA GLU A 145 30.62 0.37 -12.31
C GLU A 145 31.02 1.01 -10.98
N VAL A 146 32.23 0.73 -10.47
CA VAL A 146 32.75 1.34 -9.24
C VAL A 146 32.90 2.86 -9.35
N LYS A 147 33.33 3.35 -10.52
CA LYS A 147 33.54 4.80 -10.73
C LYS A 147 32.20 5.52 -10.82
N ASP A 148 31.26 4.97 -11.58
CA ASP A 148 29.95 5.56 -11.80
C ASP A 148 29.10 5.49 -10.52
N ALA A 149 29.13 4.38 -9.78
CA ALA A 149 28.47 4.27 -8.47
C ALA A 149 28.96 5.33 -7.49
N ASN A 150 30.28 5.52 -7.36
CA ASN A 150 30.84 6.58 -6.52
C ASN A 150 30.42 7.98 -6.98
N LEU A 151 30.34 8.20 -8.28
CA LEU A 151 29.91 9.48 -8.85
C LEU A 151 28.44 9.75 -8.53
N PHE A 152 27.55 8.78 -8.76
CA PHE A 152 26.12 8.88 -8.43
C PHE A 152 25.91 9.10 -6.93
N ALA A 153 26.63 8.38 -6.07
CA ALA A 153 26.58 8.59 -4.64
C ALA A 153 27.07 9.99 -4.24
N SER A 154 28.14 10.49 -4.86
CA SER A 154 28.66 11.84 -4.61
C SER A 154 27.70 12.96 -5.05
N TRP A 155 26.86 12.69 -6.03
CA TRP A 155 25.79 13.60 -6.47
C TRP A 155 24.51 13.47 -5.64
N GLY A 156 24.40 12.45 -4.79
CA GLY A 156 23.22 12.26 -3.96
C GLY A 156 22.11 11.44 -4.62
N ALA A 157 22.38 10.61 -5.62
CA ALA A 157 21.36 9.70 -6.16
C ALA A 157 20.83 8.74 -5.08
N ASP A 158 19.53 8.47 -5.09
CA ASP A 158 18.83 7.53 -4.20
C ASP A 158 18.23 6.34 -4.98
N PHE A 159 18.26 6.42 -6.32
CA PHE A 159 17.71 5.42 -7.23
C PHE A 159 18.56 5.37 -8.51
N LEU A 160 18.82 4.17 -9.02
CA LEU A 160 19.47 3.91 -10.29
C LEU A 160 18.57 3.01 -11.14
N ARG A 161 18.09 3.51 -12.29
CA ARG A 161 17.59 2.65 -13.38
C ARG A 161 18.80 2.20 -14.21
N TYR A 162 18.98 0.88 -14.33
CA TYR A 162 20.15 0.27 -14.96
C TYR A 162 19.73 -0.64 -16.12
N ASP A 163 19.93 -0.13 -17.33
CA ASP A 163 19.48 -0.73 -18.59
C ASP A 163 20.37 -1.89 -19.07
N ASN A 164 20.04 -2.50 -20.21
CA ASN A 164 20.72 -3.68 -20.76
C ASN A 164 21.25 -3.48 -22.20
N CYS A 165 21.07 -2.31 -22.80
CA CYS A 165 21.61 -1.99 -24.14
C CYS A 165 23.14 -2.06 -24.19
N ASN A 166 23.68 -2.48 -25.35
CA ASN A 166 25.13 -2.53 -25.62
C ASN A 166 25.94 -3.38 -24.62
N SER A 167 25.39 -4.52 -24.19
CA SER A 167 26.01 -5.44 -23.22
C SER A 167 27.18 -6.28 -23.78
N HIS A 168 27.39 -6.29 -25.10
CA HIS A 168 28.43 -7.06 -25.80
C HIS A 168 28.46 -8.56 -25.43
N GLY A 169 27.31 -9.13 -25.09
CA GLY A 169 27.20 -10.54 -24.73
C GLY A 169 27.78 -10.91 -23.36
N VAL A 170 28.19 -9.92 -22.54
CA VAL A 170 28.59 -10.16 -21.15
C VAL A 170 27.37 -10.60 -20.34
N ASP A 171 27.56 -11.61 -19.48
CA ASP A 171 26.50 -12.20 -18.67
C ASP A 171 25.74 -11.15 -17.83
N ALA A 172 24.41 -11.26 -17.80
CA ALA A 172 23.56 -10.30 -17.10
C ALA A 172 23.74 -10.36 -15.58
N GLN A 173 23.76 -11.56 -14.99
CA GLN A 173 23.92 -11.70 -13.54
C GLN A 173 25.25 -11.08 -13.08
N GLN A 174 26.32 -11.30 -13.85
CA GLN A 174 27.62 -10.70 -13.59
C GLN A 174 27.57 -9.17 -13.65
N ARG A 175 26.99 -8.58 -14.71
CA ARG A 175 26.96 -7.13 -14.88
C ARG A 175 26.13 -6.44 -13.80
N TYR A 176 24.92 -6.94 -13.55
CA TYR A 176 24.03 -6.38 -12.55
C TYR A 176 24.58 -6.52 -11.13
N ARG A 177 25.17 -7.68 -10.78
CA ARG A 177 25.85 -7.87 -9.49
C ARG A 177 27.03 -6.93 -9.31
N LYS A 178 27.82 -6.68 -10.36
CA LYS A 178 28.96 -5.77 -10.28
C LYS A 178 28.54 -4.33 -9.98
N MET A 179 27.40 -3.87 -10.52
CA MET A 179 26.83 -2.57 -10.16
C MET A 179 26.24 -2.57 -8.75
N HIS A 180 25.52 -3.63 -8.36
CA HIS A 180 25.03 -3.79 -6.98
C HIS A 180 26.15 -3.67 -5.94
N ASP A 181 27.24 -4.45 -6.11
CA ASP A 181 28.39 -4.43 -5.21
C ASP A 181 29.05 -3.04 -5.19
N ALA A 182 29.12 -2.37 -6.34
CA ALA A 182 29.66 -1.02 -6.46
C ALA A 182 28.81 0.02 -5.73
N LEU A 183 27.48 -0.03 -5.85
CA LEU A 183 26.55 0.85 -5.13
C LEU A 183 26.65 0.65 -3.62
N ASN A 184 26.62 -0.60 -3.16
CA ASN A 184 26.78 -0.93 -1.74
C ASN A 184 28.10 -0.42 -1.16
N ALA A 185 29.20 -0.53 -1.92
CA ALA A 185 30.52 -0.07 -1.50
C ALA A 185 30.61 1.46 -1.31
N THR A 186 29.68 2.23 -1.90
CA THR A 186 29.63 3.69 -1.67
C THR A 186 29.17 4.06 -0.26
N GLY A 187 28.46 3.16 0.43
CA GLY A 187 27.82 3.42 1.72
C GLY A 187 26.58 4.31 1.67
N ARG A 188 26.16 4.78 0.48
CA ARG A 188 24.89 5.48 0.28
C ARG A 188 23.82 4.47 -0.13
N PRO A 189 22.63 4.46 0.51
CA PRO A 189 21.52 3.62 0.07
C PRO A 189 20.98 4.12 -1.28
N ILE A 190 21.08 3.29 -2.32
CA ILE A 190 20.63 3.59 -3.69
C ILE A 190 19.82 2.40 -4.20
N VAL A 191 18.53 2.62 -4.48
CA VAL A 191 17.65 1.60 -5.06
C VAL A 191 18.18 1.22 -6.44
N LEU A 192 18.39 -0.07 -6.70
CA LEU A 192 18.79 -0.60 -8.00
C LEU A 192 17.58 -1.18 -8.75
N SER A 193 17.20 -0.54 -9.85
CA SER A 193 16.17 -0.99 -10.77
C SER A 193 16.80 -1.59 -12.02
N ILE A 194 16.62 -2.91 -12.21
CA ILE A 194 17.09 -3.62 -13.40
C ILE A 194 16.13 -3.39 -14.57
N CYS A 195 16.66 -2.98 -15.71
CA CYS A 195 15.90 -2.82 -16.95
C CYS A 195 16.49 -3.72 -18.05
N ASP A 196 16.24 -5.03 -17.94
CA ASP A 196 16.61 -6.02 -18.96
C ASP A 196 15.41 -6.54 -19.78
N TRP A 197 14.26 -5.89 -19.63
CA TRP A 197 12.99 -6.21 -20.30
C TRP A 197 12.49 -7.64 -20.04
N GLY A 198 12.92 -8.27 -18.93
CA GLY A 198 12.61 -9.66 -18.61
C GLY A 198 13.40 -10.70 -19.44
N GLN A 199 14.30 -10.26 -20.33
CA GLN A 199 14.98 -11.14 -21.30
C GLN A 199 15.90 -12.17 -20.66
N LYS A 200 16.39 -11.92 -19.44
CA LYS A 200 17.24 -12.84 -18.68
C LYS A 200 16.57 -13.34 -17.42
N THR A 201 15.23 -13.30 -17.37
CA THR A 201 14.40 -13.82 -16.27
C THR A 201 14.84 -13.31 -14.89
N PRO A 202 14.99 -11.98 -14.69
CA PRO A 202 15.55 -11.39 -13.47
C PRO A 202 14.83 -11.84 -12.19
N TRP A 203 13.53 -12.11 -12.25
CA TRP A 203 12.74 -12.66 -11.13
C TRP A 203 13.27 -13.97 -10.55
N GLN A 204 14.13 -14.71 -11.28
CA GLN A 204 14.74 -15.96 -10.80
C GLN A 204 16.04 -15.77 -10.02
N TRP A 205 16.74 -14.64 -10.17
CA TRP A 205 18.10 -14.47 -9.66
C TRP A 205 18.42 -13.09 -9.09
N ALA A 206 17.62 -12.07 -9.38
CA ALA A 206 17.87 -10.69 -8.98
C ALA A 206 17.47 -10.39 -7.54
N ASN A 207 16.73 -11.28 -6.87
CA ASN A 207 16.50 -11.16 -5.43
C ASN A 207 17.84 -11.22 -4.68
N GLY A 208 18.12 -10.18 -3.88
CA GLY A 208 19.41 -9.96 -3.23
C GLY A 208 20.48 -9.30 -4.12
N VAL A 209 20.11 -8.88 -5.33
CA VAL A 209 20.96 -8.09 -6.24
C VAL A 209 20.30 -6.76 -6.61
N ALA A 210 18.98 -6.70 -6.74
CA ALA A 210 18.24 -5.50 -7.09
C ALA A 210 16.92 -5.42 -6.32
N ASP A 211 16.43 -4.19 -6.16
CA ASP A 211 15.19 -3.87 -5.46
C ASP A 211 13.96 -4.00 -6.36
N LEU A 212 14.15 -3.92 -7.67
CA LEU A 212 13.10 -4.13 -8.67
C LEU A 212 13.70 -4.49 -10.03
N TRP A 213 12.90 -5.14 -10.87
CA TRP A 213 13.32 -5.55 -12.20
C TRP A 213 12.17 -5.56 -13.21
N ARG A 214 12.45 -5.06 -14.41
CA ARG A 214 11.53 -5.10 -15.55
C ARG A 214 11.18 -6.53 -15.92
N THR A 215 9.90 -6.81 -16.13
CA THR A 215 9.38 -8.15 -16.47
C THR A 215 8.98 -8.31 -17.93
N GLY A 216 8.90 -7.20 -18.67
CA GLY A 216 8.52 -7.18 -20.08
C GLY A 216 9.06 -5.97 -20.84
N ASP A 217 8.65 -5.86 -22.10
CA ASP A 217 9.04 -4.80 -23.03
C ASP A 217 8.56 -3.43 -22.58
N ASP A 218 9.07 -2.38 -23.25
CA ASP A 218 8.70 -1.00 -22.95
C ASP A 218 7.22 -0.77 -23.24
N ILE A 219 6.51 -0.27 -22.24
CA ILE A 219 5.09 0.02 -22.35
C ILE A 219 4.88 1.23 -23.25
N THR A 220 3.89 1.13 -24.15
CA THR A 220 3.45 2.20 -25.04
C THR A 220 2.07 2.70 -24.64
N ASP A 221 1.68 3.91 -25.07
CA ASP A 221 0.42 4.52 -24.65
C ASP A 221 -0.79 4.00 -25.44
N ASN A 222 -1.03 2.70 -25.35
CA ASN A 222 -2.21 2.05 -25.91
C ASN A 222 -2.58 0.82 -25.08
N TRP A 223 -3.82 0.38 -25.22
CA TRP A 223 -4.39 -0.67 -24.41
C TRP A 223 -3.71 -2.03 -24.62
N ASP A 224 -3.40 -2.40 -25.86
CA ASP A 224 -2.74 -3.68 -26.17
C ASP A 224 -1.40 -3.82 -25.44
N SER A 225 -0.63 -2.73 -25.34
CA SER A 225 0.64 -2.72 -24.60
C SER A 225 0.44 -2.83 -23.09
N VAL A 226 -0.61 -2.25 -22.54
CA VAL A 226 -0.97 -2.44 -21.11
C VAL A 226 -1.28 -3.91 -20.84
N LEU A 227 -2.03 -4.56 -21.73
CA LEU A 227 -2.39 -5.97 -21.61
C LEU A 227 -1.19 -6.89 -21.78
N ASP A 228 -0.29 -6.62 -22.72
CA ASP A 228 0.93 -7.41 -22.90
C ASP A 228 1.82 -7.36 -21.64
N ASN A 229 2.02 -6.17 -21.07
CA ASN A 229 2.79 -6.01 -19.83
C ASN A 229 2.09 -6.67 -18.63
N LEU A 230 0.77 -6.56 -18.51
CA LEU A 230 -0.03 -7.28 -17.51
C LEU A 230 0.18 -8.79 -17.61
N ASN A 231 0.04 -9.35 -18.81
CA ASN A 231 0.11 -10.79 -19.07
C ASN A 231 1.51 -11.37 -18.80
N LYS A 232 2.57 -10.57 -18.99
CA LYS A 232 3.94 -10.97 -18.63
C LYS A 232 4.19 -10.90 -17.12
N ASN A 233 3.64 -9.90 -16.44
CA ASN A 233 3.95 -9.63 -15.04
C ASN A 233 3.08 -10.40 -14.04
N LEU A 234 1.77 -10.50 -14.28
CA LEU A 234 0.80 -11.09 -13.35
C LEU A 234 1.14 -12.53 -12.95
N PRO A 235 1.60 -13.43 -13.86
CA PRO A 235 2.00 -14.78 -13.49
C PRO A 235 3.24 -14.85 -12.58
N LEU A 236 3.98 -13.76 -12.43
CA LEU A 236 5.22 -13.68 -11.66
C LEU A 236 5.01 -13.23 -10.21
N ALA A 237 3.77 -13.08 -9.75
CA ALA A 237 3.42 -12.56 -8.42
C ALA A 237 4.21 -13.18 -7.24
N GLN A 238 4.57 -14.46 -7.33
CA GLN A 238 5.37 -15.17 -6.32
C GLN A 238 6.83 -14.68 -6.17
N HIS A 239 7.30 -13.85 -7.11
CA HIS A 239 8.65 -13.30 -7.13
C HIS A 239 8.71 -11.85 -6.64
N THR A 240 7.57 -11.25 -6.29
CA THR A 240 7.49 -9.89 -5.74
C THR A 240 7.36 -9.97 -4.21
N GLY A 241 7.95 -9.02 -3.49
CA GLY A 241 7.90 -8.97 -2.04
C GLY A 241 8.67 -7.77 -1.47
N PRO A 242 8.60 -7.53 -0.15
CA PRO A 242 9.33 -6.43 0.49
C PRO A 242 10.81 -6.40 0.10
N GLY A 243 11.24 -5.28 -0.49
CA GLY A 243 12.62 -5.06 -0.97
C GLY A 243 12.95 -5.68 -2.34
N HIS A 244 11.97 -6.23 -3.07
CA HIS A 244 12.21 -6.83 -4.38
C HIS A 244 10.92 -6.93 -5.23
N TRP A 245 10.81 -6.11 -6.27
CA TRP A 245 9.54 -5.92 -6.98
C TRP A 245 9.62 -6.27 -8.47
N ASN A 246 8.60 -6.98 -8.96
CA ASN A 246 8.37 -7.10 -10.39
C ASN A 246 7.89 -5.76 -10.97
N ASP A 247 8.52 -5.30 -12.05
CA ASP A 247 8.25 -4.02 -12.70
C ASP A 247 7.63 -4.23 -14.11
N PRO A 248 6.29 -4.07 -14.26
CA PRO A 248 5.60 -4.07 -15.55
C PRO A 248 5.76 -2.77 -16.35
N ASP A 249 6.71 -1.91 -15.99
CA ASP A 249 7.02 -0.61 -16.60
C ASP A 249 6.07 0.54 -16.19
N PHE A 250 6.35 1.74 -16.71
CA PHE A 250 5.74 3.00 -16.27
C PHE A 250 4.20 3.07 -16.38
N LEU A 251 3.60 3.85 -15.49
CA LEU A 251 2.22 4.30 -15.62
C LEU A 251 2.09 5.26 -16.81
N ARG A 252 1.13 4.99 -17.71
CA ARG A 252 0.82 5.84 -18.86
C ARG A 252 -0.28 6.86 -18.59
N VAL A 253 -0.84 6.85 -17.38
CA VAL A 253 -1.91 7.73 -16.91
C VAL A 253 -1.68 9.18 -17.31
N GLY A 254 -2.55 9.71 -18.17
CA GLY A 254 -2.54 11.10 -18.62
C GLY A 254 -1.71 11.42 -19.86
N ASN A 255 -1.16 10.42 -20.58
CA ASN A 255 -0.34 10.63 -21.78
C ASN A 255 -1.13 10.87 -23.09
N GLY A 256 -2.44 10.65 -23.06
CA GLY A 256 -3.39 10.99 -24.13
C GLY A 256 -3.75 9.90 -25.15
N GLY A 257 -3.09 8.74 -25.13
CA GLY A 257 -3.33 7.61 -26.03
C GLY A 257 -4.44 6.65 -25.61
N MET A 258 -4.84 6.68 -24.33
CA MET A 258 -5.95 5.90 -23.77
C MET A 258 -7.01 6.78 -23.10
N THR A 259 -8.18 6.20 -22.83
CA THR A 259 -9.27 6.85 -22.08
C THR A 259 -8.99 6.88 -20.58
N ASP A 260 -9.65 7.78 -19.84
CA ASP A 260 -9.55 7.82 -18.37
C ASP A 260 -9.96 6.50 -17.72
N THR A 261 -10.94 5.79 -18.30
CA THR A 261 -11.34 4.44 -17.85
C THR A 261 -10.18 3.45 -17.95
N GLN A 262 -9.48 3.43 -19.10
CA GLN A 262 -8.32 2.56 -19.31
C GLN A 262 -7.16 2.93 -18.39
N TYR A 263 -6.88 4.22 -18.19
CA TYR A 263 -5.84 4.65 -17.25
C TYR A 263 -6.14 4.26 -15.80
N ARG A 264 -7.39 4.42 -15.35
CA ARG A 264 -7.83 3.95 -14.03
C ARG A 264 -7.72 2.44 -13.90
N SER A 265 -8.00 1.71 -15.00
CA SER A 265 -7.81 0.26 -15.07
C SER A 265 -6.32 -0.11 -14.95
N GLN A 266 -5.42 0.52 -15.71
CA GLN A 266 -3.98 0.33 -15.58
C GLN A 266 -3.50 0.58 -14.14
N PHE A 267 -3.90 1.70 -13.53
CA PHE A 267 -3.52 2.04 -12.17
C PHE A 267 -3.98 0.99 -11.15
N SER A 268 -5.21 0.48 -11.32
CA SER A 268 -5.76 -0.58 -10.46
C SER A 268 -4.98 -1.89 -10.61
N LEU A 269 -4.64 -2.27 -11.85
CA LEU A 269 -3.94 -3.51 -12.17
C LEU A 269 -2.48 -3.48 -11.68
N TRP A 270 -1.78 -2.35 -11.86
CA TRP A 270 -0.43 -2.19 -11.31
C TRP A 270 -0.45 -2.27 -9.79
N SER A 271 -1.44 -1.62 -9.14
CA SER A 271 -1.57 -1.63 -7.68
C SER A 271 -1.87 -3.02 -7.12
N VAL A 272 -2.76 -3.78 -7.75
CA VAL A 272 -3.06 -5.16 -7.30
C VAL A 272 -1.87 -6.10 -7.55
N MET A 273 -0.98 -5.81 -8.50
CA MET A 273 0.25 -6.56 -8.72
C MET A 273 1.40 -6.22 -7.77
N ALA A 274 1.25 -5.19 -6.91
CA ALA A 274 2.34 -4.63 -6.10
C ALA A 274 3.51 -4.16 -7.00
N ALA A 275 3.19 -3.41 -8.06
CA ALA A 275 4.14 -2.93 -9.04
C ALA A 275 4.64 -1.52 -8.68
N PRO A 276 5.87 -1.13 -9.06
CA PRO A 276 6.30 0.26 -8.94
C PRO A 276 5.31 1.21 -9.63
N LEU A 277 4.88 2.25 -8.91
CA LEU A 277 3.97 3.27 -9.43
C LEU A 277 4.78 4.49 -9.90
N LEU A 278 5.47 4.32 -11.03
CA LEU A 278 6.29 5.36 -11.66
C LEU A 278 5.48 6.08 -12.75
N ILE A 279 5.10 7.34 -12.48
CA ILE A 279 4.41 8.21 -13.44
C ILE A 279 5.40 8.65 -14.52
N ALA A 280 4.97 8.63 -15.78
CA ALA A 280 5.79 9.12 -16.88
C ALA A 280 5.13 10.24 -17.71
N SER A 281 3.95 10.72 -17.29
CA SER A 281 3.26 11.87 -17.88
C SER A 281 3.75 13.20 -17.28
N ASP A 282 3.63 14.29 -18.06
CA ASP A 282 4.04 15.62 -17.61
C ASP A 282 3.05 16.20 -16.60
N LEU A 283 3.39 16.04 -15.32
CA LEU A 283 2.58 16.45 -14.18
C LEU A 283 2.32 17.96 -14.10
N ARG A 284 3.14 18.80 -14.75
CA ARG A 284 2.95 20.26 -14.76
C ARG A 284 1.60 20.60 -15.40
N ASN A 285 1.24 19.86 -16.44
CA ASN A 285 0.06 20.07 -17.27
C ASN A 285 -1.02 18.99 -17.09
N ALA A 286 -0.85 18.07 -16.14
CA ALA A 286 -1.80 16.99 -15.87
C ALA A 286 -3.21 17.51 -15.52
N SER A 287 -4.23 16.84 -16.07
CA SER A 287 -5.63 17.15 -15.81
C SER A 287 -6.05 16.80 -14.37
N PRO A 288 -7.14 17.38 -13.85
CA PRO A 288 -7.70 16.98 -12.56
C PRO A 288 -7.99 15.47 -12.48
N GLU A 289 -8.45 14.85 -13.56
CA GLU A 289 -8.74 13.41 -13.63
C GLU A 289 -7.47 12.56 -13.54
N THR A 290 -6.39 13.00 -14.19
CA THR A 290 -5.06 12.37 -14.09
C THR A 290 -4.57 12.41 -12.65
N ILE A 291 -4.62 13.58 -12.02
CA ILE A 291 -4.18 13.76 -10.63
C ILE A 291 -5.06 12.91 -9.70
N ALA A 292 -6.38 12.97 -9.82
CA ALA A 292 -7.31 12.17 -9.00
C ALA A 292 -7.09 10.66 -9.16
N THR A 293 -6.69 10.19 -10.34
CA THR A 293 -6.35 8.79 -10.59
C THR A 293 -5.11 8.40 -9.82
N VAL A 294 -4.00 9.13 -10.00
CA VAL A 294 -2.71 8.77 -9.38
C VAL A 294 -2.65 9.10 -7.89
N THR A 295 -3.52 9.96 -7.36
CA THR A 295 -3.58 10.27 -5.91
C THR A 295 -4.69 9.51 -5.18
N ASN A 296 -5.29 8.48 -5.79
CA ASN A 296 -6.35 7.72 -5.13
C ASN A 296 -5.78 6.88 -3.95
N ALA A 297 -5.91 7.41 -2.74
CA ALA A 297 -5.36 6.82 -1.51
C ALA A 297 -5.80 5.37 -1.25
N ASP A 298 -7.03 4.99 -1.62
CA ASP A 298 -7.51 3.61 -1.39
C ASP A 298 -6.82 2.61 -2.33
N VAL A 299 -6.58 3.00 -3.58
CA VAL A 299 -5.90 2.16 -4.58
C VAL A 299 -4.40 2.09 -4.28
N ILE A 300 -3.79 3.22 -3.90
CA ILE A 300 -2.40 3.26 -3.42
C ILE A 300 -2.21 2.37 -2.20
N ALA A 301 -3.16 2.36 -1.25
CA ALA A 301 -3.08 1.50 -0.07
C ALA A 301 -3.12 0.00 -0.40
N VAL A 302 -3.73 -0.38 -1.53
CA VAL A 302 -3.61 -1.77 -2.04
C VAL A 302 -2.19 -2.02 -2.52
N ASP A 303 -1.59 -1.12 -3.30
CA ASP A 303 -0.22 -1.26 -3.79
C ASP A 303 0.80 -1.34 -2.64
N GLN A 304 0.71 -0.36 -1.73
CA GLN A 304 1.63 -0.12 -0.61
C GLN A 304 1.32 -0.97 0.64
N ASP A 305 0.50 -2.01 0.51
CA ASP A 305 0.20 -2.92 1.62
C ASP A 305 1.49 -3.60 2.14
N PRO A 306 1.72 -3.61 3.47
CA PRO A 306 2.99 -4.07 4.03
C PRO A 306 3.22 -5.58 3.93
N LEU A 307 2.22 -6.40 3.55
CA LEU A 307 2.49 -7.79 3.19
C LEU A 307 3.35 -7.88 1.92
N GLY A 308 3.27 -6.88 1.03
CA GLY A 308 4.05 -6.83 -0.20
C GLY A 308 3.73 -7.96 -1.18
N ILE A 309 2.55 -8.57 -1.08
CA ILE A 309 2.15 -9.72 -1.92
C ILE A 309 1.58 -9.21 -3.25
N GLY A 310 2.05 -9.75 -4.37
CA GLY A 310 1.44 -9.51 -5.68
C GLY A 310 0.12 -10.27 -5.84
N GLY A 311 -0.84 -9.66 -6.54
CA GLY A 311 -2.13 -10.27 -6.83
C GLY A 311 -2.01 -11.54 -7.67
N ARG A 312 -2.87 -12.52 -7.40
CA ARG A 312 -2.95 -13.78 -8.11
C ARG A 312 -4.24 -13.85 -8.92
N GLU A 313 -4.15 -14.27 -10.17
CA GLU A 313 -5.31 -14.58 -10.98
C GLU A 313 -6.02 -15.85 -10.47
N VAL A 314 -7.31 -15.73 -10.19
CA VAL A 314 -8.17 -16.82 -9.71
C VAL A 314 -9.03 -17.38 -10.85
N SER A 315 -9.44 -16.53 -11.77
CA SER A 315 -10.10 -16.95 -13.01
C SER A 315 -9.79 -15.98 -14.14
N SER A 316 -9.65 -16.54 -15.33
CA SER A 316 -9.55 -15.81 -16.60
C SER A 316 -10.32 -16.58 -17.66
N SER A 317 -11.32 -15.94 -18.25
CA SER A 317 -12.13 -16.54 -19.32
C SER A 317 -12.74 -15.46 -20.19
N GLY A 318 -12.44 -15.49 -21.50
CA GLY A 318 -13.03 -14.58 -22.48
C GLY A 318 -12.74 -13.10 -22.21
N GLY A 319 -11.54 -12.76 -21.74
CA GLY A 319 -11.15 -11.38 -21.40
C GLY A 319 -11.77 -10.86 -20.08
N LEU A 320 -12.34 -11.74 -19.27
CA LEU A 320 -12.88 -11.41 -17.94
C LEU A 320 -12.01 -12.08 -16.88
N HIS A 321 -11.49 -11.27 -15.95
CA HIS A 321 -10.48 -11.68 -14.99
C HIS A 321 -10.93 -11.39 -13.56
N VAL A 322 -10.54 -12.29 -12.65
CA VAL A 322 -10.65 -12.10 -11.21
C VAL A 322 -9.25 -12.23 -10.63
N ILE A 323 -8.70 -11.13 -10.12
CA ILE A 323 -7.37 -11.07 -9.51
C ILE A 323 -7.53 -10.73 -8.03
N VAL A 324 -6.81 -11.44 -7.17
CA VAL A 324 -6.95 -11.33 -5.71
C VAL A 324 -5.61 -11.10 -5.06
N LYS A 325 -5.53 -10.10 -4.19
CA LYS A 325 -4.36 -9.78 -3.38
C LYS A 325 -4.76 -9.80 -1.89
N PRO A 326 -4.23 -10.74 -1.09
CA PRO A 326 -4.33 -10.66 0.36
C PRO A 326 -3.67 -9.38 0.88
N LEU A 327 -4.29 -8.74 1.87
CA LEU A 327 -3.82 -7.52 2.51
C LEU A 327 -3.53 -7.77 4.00
N ALA A 328 -2.72 -6.90 4.59
CA ALA A 328 -2.46 -6.92 6.02
C ALA A 328 -3.77 -6.78 6.80
N GLY A 329 -3.86 -7.47 7.94
CA GLY A 329 -5.06 -7.46 8.79
C GLY A 329 -6.16 -8.42 8.36
N GLY A 330 -5.96 -9.23 7.31
CA GLY A 330 -6.92 -10.25 6.87
C GLY A 330 -7.92 -9.78 5.81
N ASP A 331 -7.77 -8.54 5.35
CA ASP A 331 -8.51 -8.01 4.21
C ASP A 331 -8.04 -8.64 2.89
N GLN A 332 -8.83 -8.49 1.84
CA GLN A 332 -8.44 -8.84 0.47
C GLN A 332 -8.80 -7.72 -0.50
N ALA A 333 -7.89 -7.38 -1.41
CA ALA A 333 -8.22 -6.65 -2.62
C ALA A 333 -8.66 -7.64 -3.71
N VAL A 334 -9.78 -7.35 -4.38
CA VAL A 334 -10.31 -8.12 -5.50
C VAL A 334 -10.52 -7.20 -6.69
N ALA A 335 -9.78 -7.45 -7.78
CA ALA A 335 -9.95 -6.77 -9.04
C ALA A 335 -10.81 -7.62 -9.98
N LEU A 336 -11.98 -7.11 -10.35
CA LEU A 336 -12.82 -7.65 -11.40
C LEU A 336 -12.52 -6.86 -12.66
N PHE A 337 -11.74 -7.46 -13.57
CA PHE A 337 -11.16 -6.77 -14.71
C PHE A 337 -11.79 -7.26 -16.02
N ASN A 338 -12.27 -6.31 -16.82
CA ASN A 338 -12.82 -6.54 -18.15
C ASN A 338 -11.85 -5.99 -19.20
N GLU A 339 -11.18 -6.90 -19.91
CA GLU A 339 -10.28 -6.60 -21.01
C GLU A 339 -11.02 -6.15 -22.27
N ASN A 340 -12.30 -6.52 -22.42
CA ASN A 340 -13.09 -6.32 -23.64
C ASN A 340 -13.70 -4.92 -23.72
N ASP A 341 -14.22 -4.55 -24.90
CA ASP A 341 -14.86 -3.26 -25.18
C ASP A 341 -16.34 -3.16 -24.76
N THR A 342 -16.91 -4.24 -24.24
CA THR A 342 -18.33 -4.34 -23.89
C THR A 342 -18.51 -4.63 -22.41
N ASP A 343 -19.51 -4.01 -21.80
CA ASP A 343 -19.86 -4.21 -20.40
C ASP A 343 -20.18 -5.68 -20.12
N ALA A 344 -19.65 -6.20 -19.01
CA ALA A 344 -19.86 -7.58 -18.59
C ALA A 344 -20.09 -7.65 -17.08
N THR A 345 -20.87 -8.64 -16.65
CA THR A 345 -20.94 -9.00 -15.23
C THR A 345 -19.81 -9.97 -14.94
N ILE A 346 -18.98 -9.66 -13.95
CA ILE A 346 -17.93 -10.56 -13.45
C ILE A 346 -18.31 -10.97 -12.03
N ASP A 347 -18.20 -12.27 -11.75
CA ASP A 347 -18.48 -12.83 -10.43
C ASP A 347 -17.41 -13.84 -10.00
N THR A 348 -17.31 -14.03 -8.70
CA THR A 348 -16.50 -15.09 -8.09
C THR A 348 -17.12 -15.54 -6.78
N ASN A 349 -16.80 -16.76 -6.35
CA ASN A 349 -17.17 -17.24 -5.03
C ASN A 349 -16.05 -16.98 -4.02
N LEU A 350 -16.42 -16.65 -2.79
CA LEU A 350 -15.48 -16.32 -1.71
C LEU A 350 -14.53 -17.49 -1.37
N ASP A 351 -15.01 -18.73 -1.49
CA ASP A 351 -14.20 -19.94 -1.30
C ASP A 351 -13.07 -20.04 -2.34
N LYS A 352 -13.32 -19.68 -3.61
CA LYS A 352 -12.32 -19.68 -4.68
C LYS A 352 -11.22 -18.64 -4.47
N ILE A 353 -11.56 -17.53 -3.82
CA ILE A 353 -10.61 -16.46 -3.49
C ILE A 353 -9.98 -16.63 -2.10
N GLY A 354 -10.29 -17.72 -1.40
CA GLY A 354 -9.74 -18.04 -0.09
C GLY A 354 -10.20 -17.08 1.01
N PHE A 355 -11.41 -16.53 0.88
CA PHE A 355 -12.01 -15.62 1.83
C PHE A 355 -13.15 -16.32 2.57
N ASP A 356 -12.96 -16.63 3.85
CA ASP A 356 -13.98 -17.26 4.68
C ASP A 356 -14.58 -16.23 5.64
N ALA A 357 -15.66 -15.59 5.21
CA ALA A 357 -16.41 -14.65 6.03
C ALA A 357 -17.91 -14.87 5.85
N GLY A 358 -18.61 -15.15 6.95
CA GLY A 358 -20.08 -15.21 6.94
C GLY A 358 -20.72 -13.85 6.60
N ARG A 359 -20.07 -12.76 7.03
CA ARG A 359 -20.43 -11.36 6.76
C ARG A 359 -19.14 -10.54 6.61
N TYR A 360 -19.12 -9.60 5.69
CA TYR A 360 -17.92 -8.81 5.35
C TYR A 360 -18.32 -7.44 4.80
N VAL A 361 -17.44 -6.46 4.92
CA VAL A 361 -17.59 -5.16 4.27
C VAL A 361 -16.97 -5.23 2.88
N VAL A 362 -17.68 -4.72 1.88
CA VAL A 362 -17.18 -4.50 0.53
C VAL A 362 -17.03 -3.00 0.34
N LYS A 363 -15.82 -2.54 0.03
CA LYS A 363 -15.53 -1.16 -0.39
C LYS A 363 -15.10 -1.14 -1.84
N ASP A 364 -15.81 -0.39 -2.69
CA ASP A 364 -15.30 -0.02 -4.01
C ASP A 364 -14.29 1.11 -3.85
N LEU A 365 -13.05 0.87 -4.28
CA LEU A 365 -11.93 1.78 -4.05
C LEU A 365 -11.94 3.00 -4.96
N TRP A 366 -12.78 3.01 -5.98
CA TRP A 366 -12.96 4.15 -6.87
C TRP A 366 -14.20 4.97 -6.51
N SER A 367 -15.37 4.34 -6.43
CA SER A 367 -16.61 5.05 -6.08
C SER A 367 -16.69 5.40 -4.59
N LYS A 368 -15.83 4.80 -3.77
CA LYS A 368 -15.80 4.90 -2.31
C LYS A 368 -17.03 4.29 -1.64
N ALA A 369 -17.93 3.69 -2.41
CA ALA A 369 -19.13 3.06 -1.89
C ALA A 369 -18.76 1.86 -1.02
N THR A 370 -19.33 1.82 0.18
CA THR A 370 -19.19 0.71 1.11
C THR A 370 -20.54 0.08 1.37
N HIS A 371 -20.60 -1.24 1.42
CA HIS A 371 -21.78 -1.95 1.91
C HIS A 371 -21.37 -3.21 2.65
N VAL A 372 -22.27 -3.72 3.47
CA VAL A 372 -22.08 -5.01 4.14
C VAL A 372 -22.72 -6.10 3.30
N ALA A 373 -21.96 -7.15 3.00
CA ALA A 373 -22.40 -8.30 2.24
C ALA A 373 -22.44 -9.55 3.13
N THR A 374 -23.30 -10.48 2.74
CA THR A 374 -23.45 -11.81 3.35
C THR A 374 -23.54 -12.85 2.25
N GLY A 375 -23.11 -14.07 2.54
CA GLY A 375 -23.12 -15.17 1.56
C GLY A 375 -21.83 -15.27 0.77
N GLY A 376 -21.75 -16.25 -0.13
CA GLY A 376 -20.49 -16.72 -0.70
C GLY A 376 -20.14 -16.21 -2.10
N THR A 377 -20.86 -15.25 -2.67
CA THR A 377 -20.62 -14.77 -4.04
C THR A 377 -20.42 -13.26 -4.06
N LEU A 378 -19.38 -12.83 -4.77
CA LEU A 378 -19.06 -11.44 -5.08
C LEU A 378 -19.34 -11.20 -6.57
N SER A 379 -20.05 -10.13 -6.93
CA SER A 379 -20.36 -9.82 -8.33
C SER A 379 -20.45 -8.32 -8.56
N ALA A 380 -20.03 -7.87 -9.75
CA ALA A 380 -20.20 -6.49 -10.20
C ALA A 380 -20.42 -6.42 -11.72
N SER A 381 -21.14 -5.39 -12.15
CA SER A 381 -21.15 -4.96 -13.56
C SER A 381 -19.88 -4.17 -13.83
N VAL A 382 -19.05 -4.64 -14.75
CA VAL A 382 -17.74 -4.07 -15.08
C VAL A 382 -17.79 -3.53 -16.51
N PRO A 383 -17.75 -2.19 -16.70
CA PRO A 383 -17.69 -1.59 -18.02
C PRO A 383 -16.54 -2.11 -18.87
N GLY A 384 -16.66 -2.01 -20.19
CA GLY A 384 -15.56 -2.33 -21.10
C GLY A 384 -14.26 -1.59 -20.76
N TYR A 385 -13.12 -2.26 -20.90
CA TYR A 385 -11.77 -1.76 -20.64
C TYR A 385 -11.54 -1.24 -19.21
N SER A 386 -12.33 -1.71 -18.24
CA SER A 386 -12.34 -1.19 -16.88
C SER A 386 -12.05 -2.26 -15.84
N THR A 387 -11.71 -1.80 -14.64
CA THR A 387 -11.55 -2.64 -13.45
C THR A 387 -12.43 -2.12 -12.34
N VAL A 388 -13.27 -2.98 -11.76
CA VAL A 388 -13.88 -2.74 -10.45
C VAL A 388 -12.93 -3.31 -9.40
N LEU A 389 -12.26 -2.42 -8.66
CA LEU A 389 -11.34 -2.79 -7.60
C LEU A 389 -12.03 -2.65 -6.24
N LEU A 390 -12.15 -3.78 -5.54
CA LEU A 390 -12.85 -3.90 -4.27
C LEU A 390 -11.89 -4.25 -3.15
N ARG A 391 -12.14 -3.75 -1.94
CA ARG A 391 -11.54 -4.26 -0.70
C ARG A 391 -12.61 -4.97 0.10
N LEU A 392 -12.34 -6.21 0.44
CA LEU A 392 -13.14 -7.05 1.32
C LEU A 392 -12.49 -7.05 2.70
N SER A 393 -13.26 -6.65 3.71
CA SER A 393 -12.82 -6.70 5.11
C SER A 393 -13.72 -7.65 5.87
N PRO A 394 -13.17 -8.72 6.51
CA PRO A 394 -13.95 -9.59 7.37
C PRO A 394 -14.64 -8.75 8.44
N VAL A 395 -15.96 -8.91 8.59
CA VAL A 395 -16.63 -8.35 9.75
C VAL A 395 -16.37 -9.34 10.88
N ALA A 396 -15.75 -8.88 11.96
CA ALA A 396 -15.52 -9.69 13.16
C ALA A 396 -16.80 -10.46 13.53
N GLN A 397 -16.66 -11.72 13.96
CA GLN A 397 -17.80 -12.56 14.33
C GLN A 397 -18.74 -11.78 15.26
N ARG A 398 -20.05 -11.89 15.01
CA ARG A 398 -21.09 -11.25 15.82
C ARG A 398 -20.77 -11.48 17.30
N PRO A 399 -20.53 -10.43 18.10
CA PRO A 399 -20.22 -10.62 19.51
C PRO A 399 -21.38 -11.35 20.18
N ALA A 400 -21.04 -12.38 20.95
CA ALA A 400 -21.96 -13.17 21.76
C ALA A 400 -21.45 -13.19 23.21
N GLY A 401 -22.37 -13.09 24.17
CA GLY A 401 -22.02 -12.89 25.57
C GLY A 401 -21.58 -11.45 25.87
N ARG A 402 -20.85 -11.28 26.98
CA ARG A 402 -20.37 -9.98 27.45
C ARG A 402 -18.97 -9.70 26.92
N TRP A 403 -18.76 -8.51 26.35
CA TRP A 403 -17.48 -8.07 25.79
C TRP A 403 -17.08 -6.70 26.34
N ASN A 404 -15.79 -6.50 26.55
CA ASN A 404 -15.23 -5.16 26.71
C ASN A 404 -14.78 -4.65 25.33
N LEU A 405 -15.18 -3.44 24.97
CA LEU A 405 -14.87 -2.83 23.67
C LEU A 405 -13.37 -2.57 23.48
N SER A 406 -12.59 -2.41 24.56
CA SER A 406 -11.13 -2.32 24.44
C SER A 406 -10.48 -3.63 23.99
N HIS A 407 -11.20 -4.75 24.06
CA HIS A 407 -10.75 -6.07 23.60
C HIS A 407 -11.43 -6.51 22.31
N MET A 408 -12.20 -5.62 21.69
CA MET A 408 -12.76 -5.82 20.35
C MET A 408 -11.94 -5.04 19.33
N VAL A 409 -11.95 -5.53 18.09
CA VAL A 409 -11.39 -4.79 16.95
C VAL A 409 -12.44 -3.82 16.44
N GLU A 410 -12.10 -2.54 16.37
CA GLU A 410 -12.95 -1.49 15.82
C GLU A 410 -13.04 -1.59 14.29
N LEU A 411 -14.18 -1.18 13.73
CA LEU A 411 -14.37 -1.03 12.28
C LEU A 411 -13.63 0.18 11.72
N ARG A 412 -13.62 1.25 12.52
CA ARG A 412 -13.04 2.56 12.19
C ARG A 412 -12.75 3.28 13.49
N SER A 413 -11.67 4.05 13.50
CA SER A 413 -11.38 5.01 14.56
C SER A 413 -10.85 6.32 13.98
N SER A 414 -11.10 7.40 14.70
CA SER A 414 -10.41 8.68 14.54
C SER A 414 -10.29 9.35 15.90
N ASN A 415 -9.25 10.16 16.05
CA ASN A 415 -8.91 10.79 17.31
C ASN A 415 -8.27 12.16 17.02
N GLY A 416 -8.55 13.15 17.86
CA GLY A 416 -8.22 14.54 17.57
C GLY A 416 -6.71 14.81 17.61
N TRP A 417 -6.02 14.11 18.50
CA TRP A 417 -4.58 14.18 18.65
C TRP A 417 -4.05 12.80 19.03
N GLY A 418 -3.09 12.30 18.24
CA GLY A 418 -2.57 10.95 18.48
C GLY A 418 -3.51 9.81 18.12
N PRO A 419 -3.05 8.56 18.19
CA PRO A 419 -3.94 7.41 18.21
C PRO A 419 -4.81 7.39 19.48
N PHE A 420 -5.96 6.72 19.42
CA PHE A 420 -6.60 6.29 20.67
C PHE A 420 -5.80 5.13 21.26
N GLU A 421 -5.88 4.96 22.57
CA GLU A 421 -5.06 4.01 23.30
C GLU A 421 -5.95 2.95 23.96
N THR A 422 -5.55 1.68 23.79
CA THR A 422 -6.26 0.54 24.37
C THR A 422 -5.70 0.21 25.74
N ASP A 423 -6.58 0.11 26.74
CA ASP A 423 -6.28 -0.17 28.15
C ASP A 423 -5.29 0.84 28.77
N ARG A 424 -5.20 2.04 28.17
CA ARG A 424 -4.28 3.14 28.52
C ARG A 424 -4.90 4.50 28.19
N SER A 425 -4.46 5.55 28.87
CA SER A 425 -4.82 6.95 28.57
C SER A 425 -4.21 7.39 27.22
N ASN A 426 -4.67 8.48 26.61
CA ASN A 426 -4.05 9.01 25.39
C ASN A 426 -2.66 9.58 25.70
N GLY A 427 -1.59 9.00 25.12
CA GLY A 427 -0.21 9.40 25.43
C GLY A 427 0.42 10.39 24.44
N GLU A 428 -0.38 11.01 23.57
CA GLU A 428 0.03 11.86 22.45
C GLU A 428 0.38 11.11 21.16
N GLN A 429 1.62 11.14 20.66
CA GLN A 429 1.89 10.80 19.24
C GLN A 429 2.13 9.30 18.94
N PRO A 430 3.06 8.62 19.64
CA PRO A 430 3.23 7.18 19.49
C PRO A 430 2.01 6.34 19.90
N THR A 431 1.85 5.16 19.31
CA THR A 431 0.94 4.15 19.86
C THR A 431 1.55 3.48 21.09
N GLY A 432 0.78 3.32 22.15
CA GLY A 432 1.17 2.59 23.35
C GLY A 432 2.09 3.38 24.29
N ASP A 433 2.12 4.70 24.20
CA ASP A 433 2.84 5.59 25.12
C ASP A 433 1.98 6.09 26.29
N GLY A 434 0.67 5.86 26.20
CA GLY A 434 -0.33 6.13 27.22
C GLY A 434 -0.02 5.54 28.59
N ARG A 435 -0.52 6.20 29.64
CA ARG A 435 -0.41 5.75 31.03
C ARG A 435 -1.62 4.90 31.42
N ALA A 436 -1.73 4.55 32.70
CA ALA A 436 -2.92 3.85 33.18
C ALA A 436 -4.12 4.80 33.20
N LEU A 437 -5.25 4.36 32.63
CA LEU A 437 -6.53 5.06 32.67
C LEU A 437 -6.91 5.39 34.10
N THR A 438 -7.08 6.68 34.39
CA THR A 438 -7.36 7.15 35.75
C THR A 438 -8.45 8.20 35.76
N LEU A 439 -9.57 7.87 36.43
CA LEU A 439 -10.67 8.81 36.64
C LEU A 439 -10.86 9.06 38.12
N ARG A 440 -10.56 10.29 38.58
CA ARG A 440 -10.75 10.74 39.97
C ARG A 440 -10.02 9.83 40.98
N GLY A 441 -8.80 9.43 40.63
CA GLY A 441 -7.92 8.57 41.42
C GLY A 441 -8.22 7.08 41.31
N VAL A 442 -9.27 6.69 40.59
CA VAL A 442 -9.62 5.28 40.35
C VAL A 442 -8.91 4.82 39.08
N LYS A 443 -8.09 3.78 39.21
CA LYS A 443 -7.39 3.14 38.08
C LYS A 443 -8.30 2.10 37.43
N PHE A 444 -8.36 2.13 36.11
CA PHE A 444 -9.06 1.14 35.31
C PHE A 444 -8.07 0.25 34.58
N LYS A 445 -8.37 -1.05 34.55
CA LYS A 445 -7.54 -2.01 33.82
C LYS A 445 -7.88 -2.01 32.33
N ASN A 446 -9.15 -1.80 32.00
CA ASN A 446 -9.62 -1.85 30.63
C ASN A 446 -10.31 -0.55 30.25
N GLY A 447 -10.12 -0.13 29.01
CA GLY A 447 -10.79 1.06 28.47
C GLY A 447 -10.13 1.60 27.21
N LEU A 448 -10.62 2.75 26.77
CA LEU A 448 -10.15 3.46 25.59
C LEU A 448 -9.81 4.89 25.99
N GLY A 449 -8.52 5.24 25.94
CA GLY A 449 -8.04 6.61 26.13
C GLY A 449 -8.06 7.36 24.81
N VAL A 450 -8.76 8.48 24.75
CA VAL A 450 -8.96 9.26 23.52
C VAL A 450 -8.62 10.73 23.73
N HIS A 451 -8.40 11.43 22.63
CA HIS A 451 -8.30 12.88 22.59
C HIS A 451 -9.42 13.44 21.71
N SER A 452 -10.19 14.39 22.23
CA SER A 452 -11.29 15.01 21.49
C SER A 452 -10.82 15.81 20.26
N PRO A 453 -11.59 15.84 19.15
CA PRO A 453 -12.76 15.02 18.89
C PRO A 453 -12.36 13.59 18.51
N SER A 454 -13.12 12.59 18.97
CA SER A 454 -12.85 11.19 18.64
C SER A 454 -14.12 10.45 18.23
N ASP A 455 -13.96 9.44 17.37
CA ASP A 455 -15.02 8.52 16.94
C ASP A 455 -14.45 7.09 16.87
N ILE A 456 -15.10 6.10 17.47
CA ILE A 456 -14.70 4.69 17.39
C ILE A 456 -15.95 3.84 17.11
N ASP A 457 -15.94 3.11 15.98
CA ASP A 457 -17.06 2.31 15.51
C ASP A 457 -16.81 0.82 15.79
N TYR A 458 -17.80 0.13 16.37
CA TYR A 458 -17.77 -1.32 16.57
C TYR A 458 -18.96 -1.98 15.90
N TYR A 459 -18.70 -3.12 15.28
CA TYR A 459 -19.75 -3.96 14.74
C TYR A 459 -20.41 -4.81 15.83
N LEU A 460 -21.73 -4.74 15.90
CA LEU A 460 -22.56 -5.50 16.83
C LEU A 460 -23.42 -6.55 16.13
N GLY A 461 -23.76 -6.33 14.85
CA GLY A 461 -24.58 -7.25 14.08
C GLY A 461 -25.98 -7.49 14.64
N GLY A 462 -26.53 -6.56 15.42
CA GLY A 462 -27.84 -6.65 16.06
C GLY A 462 -27.96 -7.69 17.18
N SER A 463 -26.87 -8.28 17.69
CA SER A 463 -26.96 -9.23 18.84
C SER A 463 -26.99 -8.53 20.19
N CYS A 464 -26.45 -7.32 20.26
CA CYS A 464 -26.21 -6.64 21.52
C CYS A 464 -27.42 -5.83 21.97
N SER A 465 -27.55 -5.65 23.27
CA SER A 465 -28.72 -5.01 23.89
C SER A 465 -28.35 -3.81 24.75
N THR A 466 -27.24 -3.89 25.47
CA THR A 466 -26.78 -2.83 26.37
C THR A 466 -25.30 -2.53 26.16
N LEU A 467 -24.97 -1.25 26.22
CA LEU A 467 -23.61 -0.75 26.41
C LEU A 467 -23.55 -0.02 27.74
N THR A 468 -22.49 -0.26 28.54
CA THR A 468 -22.20 0.48 29.76
C THR A 468 -20.73 0.90 29.79
N ALA A 469 -20.44 2.12 30.23
CA ALA A 469 -19.08 2.60 30.45
C ALA A 469 -19.04 3.54 31.65
N THR A 470 -17.87 3.70 32.25
CA THR A 470 -17.56 4.84 33.12
C THR A 470 -16.80 5.86 32.28
N VAL A 471 -17.22 7.10 32.25
CA VAL A 471 -16.62 8.14 31.41
C VAL A 471 -16.14 9.33 32.23
N GLY A 472 -15.04 9.93 31.81
CA GLY A 472 -14.39 11.03 32.52
C GLY A 472 -13.24 11.64 31.73
N ILE A 473 -12.74 12.79 32.19
CA ILE A 473 -11.44 13.33 31.78
C ILE A 473 -10.36 12.57 32.56
N ASP A 474 -9.30 12.11 31.89
CA ASP A 474 -8.20 11.39 32.55
C ASP A 474 -7.46 12.31 33.55
N ASP A 475 -7.02 11.77 34.67
CA ASP A 475 -6.34 12.54 35.71
C ASP A 475 -4.98 13.09 35.26
N GLU A 476 -4.38 12.59 34.16
CA GLU A 476 -3.07 13.01 33.65
C GLU A 476 -3.03 14.43 33.12
N VAL A 477 -4.18 14.99 32.74
CA VAL A 477 -4.28 16.38 32.27
C VAL A 477 -4.40 17.41 33.40
N LEU A 478 -4.21 16.98 34.65
CA LEU A 478 -3.98 17.81 35.85
C LEU A 478 -5.00 18.94 36.07
N GLY A 479 -6.27 18.71 35.77
CA GLY A 479 -7.34 19.68 36.03
C GLY A 479 -7.82 20.48 34.82
N GLN A 480 -7.41 20.10 33.61
CA GLN A 480 -7.79 20.75 32.35
C GLN A 480 -8.67 19.83 31.47
N GLY A 481 -9.25 20.39 30.42
CA GLY A 481 -10.09 19.66 29.45
C GLY A 481 -11.59 19.74 29.68
N SER A 482 -12.35 19.75 28.59
CA SER A 482 -13.80 19.70 28.60
C SER A 482 -14.35 18.93 27.39
N VAL A 483 -15.11 17.85 27.67
CA VAL A 483 -15.61 16.96 26.62
C VAL A 483 -17.04 16.51 26.87
N ALA A 484 -17.70 15.93 25.87
CA ALA A 484 -18.92 15.16 26.07
C ALA A 484 -18.83 13.78 25.39
N PHE A 485 -19.29 12.75 26.08
CA PHE A 485 -19.29 11.38 25.62
C PHE A 485 -20.67 11.03 25.07
N LYS A 486 -20.71 10.53 23.84
CA LYS A 486 -21.95 10.17 23.15
C LYS A 486 -21.85 8.76 22.59
N VAL A 487 -22.98 8.06 22.63
CA VAL A 487 -23.12 6.72 22.05
C VAL A 487 -24.18 6.78 20.98
N TYR A 488 -23.84 6.34 19.78
CA TYR A 488 -24.77 6.21 18.67
C TYR A 488 -24.97 4.73 18.32
N ALA A 489 -26.20 4.35 18.03
CA ALA A 489 -26.58 3.03 17.54
C ALA A 489 -27.20 3.21 16.15
N ASP A 490 -26.55 2.70 15.09
CA ASP A 490 -26.92 2.94 13.68
C ASP A 490 -27.24 4.42 13.41
N ASP A 491 -26.29 5.30 13.77
CA ASP A 491 -26.34 6.77 13.66
C ASP A 491 -27.43 7.48 14.49
N LYS A 492 -28.19 6.75 15.31
CA LYS A 492 -29.11 7.34 16.28
C LYS A 492 -28.41 7.55 17.62
N LEU A 493 -28.41 8.80 18.12
CA LEU A 493 -27.93 9.10 19.48
C LEU A 493 -28.78 8.35 20.51
N VAL A 494 -28.15 7.48 21.31
CA VAL A 494 -28.81 6.64 22.32
C VAL A 494 -28.32 6.89 23.74
N ALA A 495 -27.18 7.54 23.93
CA ALA A 495 -26.74 8.07 25.22
C ALA A 495 -25.84 9.30 25.04
N ASP A 496 -25.89 10.22 26.01
CA ASP A 496 -25.09 11.44 26.06
C ASP A 496 -24.77 11.75 27.53
N SER A 497 -23.49 11.92 27.86
CA SER A 497 -23.06 12.27 29.23
C SER A 497 -23.38 13.72 29.60
N GLY A 498 -23.69 14.57 28.62
CA GLY A 498 -23.52 16.01 28.69
C GLY A 498 -22.04 16.39 28.85
N LEU A 499 -21.78 17.69 29.02
CA LEU A 499 -20.42 18.16 29.30
C LEU A 499 -19.84 17.52 30.57
N VAL A 500 -18.57 17.16 30.47
CA VAL A 500 -17.71 16.58 31.50
C VAL A 500 -16.45 17.44 31.57
N PHE A 501 -16.22 17.99 32.74
CA PHE A 501 -15.01 18.74 33.11
C PHE A 501 -14.18 17.93 34.09
N THR A 502 -12.91 18.26 34.29
CA THR A 502 -12.02 17.53 35.23
C THR A 502 -12.53 17.46 36.68
N ALA A 503 -13.30 18.46 37.13
CA ALA A 503 -13.92 18.45 38.47
C ALA A 503 -15.18 17.55 38.55
N THR A 504 -15.73 17.15 37.40
CA THR A 504 -16.93 16.32 37.31
C THR A 504 -16.61 14.93 37.85
N PRO A 505 -17.39 14.37 38.79
CA PRO A 505 -17.25 12.96 39.15
C PRO A 505 -17.38 12.08 37.91
N ALA A 506 -16.60 10.99 37.84
CA ALA A 506 -16.73 10.02 36.76
C ALA A 506 -18.19 9.58 36.62
N LYS A 507 -18.71 9.61 35.38
CA LYS A 507 -20.12 9.34 35.10
C LYS A 507 -20.28 7.91 34.62
N SER A 508 -21.28 7.19 35.13
CA SER A 508 -21.71 5.96 34.48
C SER A 508 -22.62 6.32 33.30
N LEU A 509 -22.27 5.84 32.12
CA LEU A 509 -23.05 5.99 30.89
C LEU A 509 -23.59 4.63 30.48
N ALA A 510 -24.89 4.55 30.25
CA ALA A 510 -25.56 3.33 29.78
C ALA A 510 -26.40 3.65 28.55
N ALA A 511 -26.35 2.79 27.54
CA ALA A 511 -27.08 2.95 26.28
C ALA A 511 -27.82 1.66 25.91
N ASN A 512 -29.04 1.81 25.38
CA ASN A 512 -29.75 0.71 24.72
C ASN A 512 -29.32 0.66 23.26
N ILE A 513 -28.66 -0.44 22.89
CA ILE A 513 -28.10 -0.70 21.55
C ILE A 513 -28.81 -1.88 20.88
N SER A 514 -30.00 -2.24 21.37
CA SER A 514 -30.76 -3.40 20.89
C SER A 514 -31.04 -3.34 19.40
N GLY A 515 -30.61 -4.38 18.69
CA GLY A 515 -30.83 -4.54 17.25
C GLY A 515 -29.92 -3.68 16.37
N ALA A 516 -28.99 -2.92 16.95
CA ALA A 516 -28.07 -2.10 16.20
C ALA A 516 -27.00 -2.94 15.49
N ASP A 517 -26.73 -2.66 14.23
CA ASP A 517 -25.62 -3.30 13.50
C ASP A 517 -24.27 -2.70 13.90
N ILE A 518 -24.21 -1.40 14.19
CA ILE A 518 -23.01 -0.65 14.58
C ILE A 518 -23.30 0.17 15.84
N VAL A 519 -22.34 0.19 16.77
CA VAL A 519 -22.26 1.19 17.85
C VAL A 519 -21.05 2.09 17.63
N LYS A 520 -21.25 3.39 17.81
CA LYS A 520 -20.23 4.42 17.67
C LYS A 520 -20.06 5.16 18.99
N LEU A 521 -18.82 5.17 19.50
CA LEU A 521 -18.40 5.93 20.68
C LEU A 521 -17.79 7.26 20.22
N VAL A 522 -18.36 8.37 20.64
CA VAL A 522 -17.93 9.72 20.24
C VAL A 522 -17.53 10.53 21.46
N VAL A 523 -16.39 11.20 21.38
CA VAL A 523 -16.01 12.26 22.33
C VAL A 523 -15.98 13.57 21.57
N THR A 524 -16.85 14.51 21.96
CA THR A 524 -16.95 15.84 21.35
C THR A 524 -16.23 16.87 22.19
N GLN A 525 -15.76 17.94 21.54
CA GLN A 525 -15.21 19.12 22.20
C GLN A 525 -16.27 19.79 23.10
N GLY A 526 -15.84 20.37 24.21
CA GLY A 526 -16.73 21.00 25.19
C GLY A 526 -17.11 22.46 24.90
N GLY A 527 -16.66 23.00 23.76
CA GLY A 527 -16.96 24.37 23.30
C GLY A 527 -15.81 25.37 23.56
N ASP A 528 -14.66 24.88 24.00
CA ASP A 528 -13.38 25.58 24.13
C ASP A 528 -12.32 25.00 23.16
N THR A 529 -11.04 25.11 23.51
CA THR A 529 -9.94 24.52 22.72
C THR A 529 -9.82 23.03 22.97
N ILE A 530 -9.25 22.28 22.02
CA ILE A 530 -9.00 20.84 22.20
C ILE A 530 -7.85 20.52 23.16
N GLU A 531 -7.10 21.52 23.62
CA GLU A 531 -5.96 21.30 24.52
C GLU A 531 -6.43 20.57 25.78
N PHE A 532 -5.74 19.48 26.13
CA PHE A 532 -6.01 18.67 27.33
C PHE A 532 -7.35 17.92 27.33
N ASP A 533 -8.04 17.79 26.19
CA ASP A 533 -9.27 17.01 26.07
C ASP A 533 -9.02 15.49 26.01
N HIS A 534 -8.25 14.98 26.96
CA HIS A 534 -7.99 13.55 27.14
C HIS A 534 -9.18 12.93 27.87
N GLY A 535 -9.99 12.16 27.14
CA GLY A 535 -11.18 11.49 27.66
C GLY A 535 -10.98 9.99 27.76
N ASP A 536 -11.56 9.38 28.80
CA ASP A 536 -11.53 7.93 28.98
C ASP A 536 -12.91 7.33 28.86
N TRP A 537 -13.02 6.29 28.03
CA TRP A 537 -14.05 5.27 28.15
C TRP A 537 -13.52 4.14 29.03
N ALA A 538 -13.79 4.18 30.33
CA ALA A 538 -13.37 3.17 31.28
C ALA A 538 -14.37 1.99 31.40
N ASP A 539 -13.86 0.76 31.32
CA ASP A 539 -14.63 -0.50 31.26
C ASP A 539 -15.85 -0.48 30.29
N PRO A 540 -15.69 -0.04 29.03
CA PRO A 540 -16.79 0.02 28.07
C PRO A 540 -17.21 -1.41 27.71
N THR A 541 -18.38 -1.82 28.17
CA THR A 541 -18.86 -3.20 28.10
C THR A 541 -20.15 -3.27 27.30
N ILE A 542 -20.28 -4.27 26.44
CA ILE A 542 -21.52 -4.62 25.75
C ILE A 542 -22.02 -6.01 26.16
N ASP A 543 -23.34 -6.19 26.19
CA ASP A 543 -23.98 -7.50 26.44
C ASP A 543 -24.76 -7.96 25.20
N CYS A 544 -24.39 -9.12 24.67
CA CYS A 544 -24.89 -9.66 23.40
C CYS A 544 -25.45 -11.08 23.51
N ALA A 545 -26.48 -11.35 22.72
CA ALA A 545 -27.24 -12.60 22.68
C ALA A 545 -26.52 -13.74 21.93
#